data_AF-A0A2D6R0P5-F1
#
_entry.id   AF-A0A2D6R0P5-F1
#
_cell.length_a   1.000
_cell.length_b   1.000
_cell.length_c   1.000
_cell.angle_alpha   90.00
_cell.angle_beta   90.00
_cell.angle_gamma   90.00
#
_symmetry.space_group_name_H-M   'P 1'
#
loop_
_entity.id
_entity.type
_entity.pdbx_description
1 polymer ?
#
loop_
_entity_poly.entity_id
_entity_poly.type
_entity_poly.pdbx_seq_one_letter_code
_entity_poly.pdbx_strand_id
1 'polypeptide(L)'
;MAKFMSSADLCIGAGGTTTWERCCEGLPTIAIILAENQKGISESLDKEGALINLGWYYNVTENNIKEIIEGLIDNPQKMVSMSDKSRRLVD
;
A
#
# COMPACT_ATOMS: atom_id res chain seq x y z
N MET A 1 -13.93 2.60 9.28
CA MET A 1 -12.61 2.52 8.62
C MET A 1 -12.16 3.85 8.05
N ALA A 2 -12.98 4.58 7.29
CA ALA A 2 -12.60 5.90 6.75
C ALA A 2 -11.96 6.85 7.79
N LYS A 3 -12.56 7.00 8.99
CA LYS A 3 -11.97 7.82 10.06
C LYS A 3 -10.55 7.40 10.49
N PHE A 4 -10.28 6.09 10.52
CA PHE A 4 -8.94 5.59 10.87
C PHE A 4 -7.96 5.77 9.71
N MET A 5 -8.41 5.61 8.47
CA MET A 5 -7.60 5.82 7.27
C MET A 5 -7.21 7.30 7.12
N SER A 6 -8.16 8.20 7.29
CA SER A 6 -7.95 9.65 7.23
C SER A 6 -7.01 10.17 8.32
N SER A 7 -6.90 9.46 9.45
CA SER A 7 -5.97 9.80 10.54
C SER A 7 -4.63 9.06 10.50
N ALA A 8 -4.41 8.20 9.50
CA ALA A 8 -3.19 7.38 9.40
C ALA A 8 -2.25 7.94 8.33
N ASP A 9 -0.95 7.79 8.56
CA ASP A 9 0.09 8.14 7.58
C ASP A 9 0.45 6.98 6.64
N LEU A 10 0.24 5.74 7.10
CA LEU A 10 0.60 4.51 6.39
C LEU A 10 -0.39 3.38 6.73
N CYS A 11 -0.74 2.58 5.73
CA CYS A 11 -1.46 1.33 5.89
C CYS A 11 -0.55 0.13 5.63
N ILE A 12 -0.67 -0.92 6.45
CA ILE A 12 -0.14 -2.26 6.16
C ILE A 12 -1.33 -3.21 6.14
N GLY A 13 -1.58 -3.89 5.01
CA GLY A 13 -2.76 -4.75 4.89
C GLY A 13 -2.89 -5.48 3.57
N ALA A 14 -3.96 -6.26 3.40
CA ALA A 14 -4.17 -7.08 2.21
C ALA A 14 -4.59 -6.27 0.97
N GLY A 15 -4.35 -6.81 -0.24
CA GLY A 15 -4.77 -6.23 -1.53
C GLY A 15 -6.23 -6.51 -1.89
N GLY A 16 -7.16 -6.26 -0.96
CA GLY A 16 -8.60 -6.57 -1.10
C GLY A 16 -9.47 -5.40 -1.55
N THR A 17 -10.78 -5.46 -1.26
CA THR A 17 -11.75 -4.40 -1.60
C THR A 17 -11.37 -3.04 -1.03
N THR A 18 -10.80 -3.03 0.20
CA THR A 18 -10.32 -1.82 0.91
C THR A 18 -9.20 -1.05 0.21
N THR A 19 -8.69 -1.57 -0.89
CA THR A 19 -7.66 -0.90 -1.70
C THR A 19 -8.18 0.38 -2.31
N TRP A 20 -9.43 0.39 -2.80
CA TRP A 20 -10.00 1.58 -3.43
C TRP A 20 -10.32 2.67 -2.43
N GLU A 21 -10.82 2.33 -1.24
CA GLU A 21 -11.00 3.31 -0.16
C GLU A 21 -9.67 3.93 0.26
N ARG A 22 -8.57 3.15 0.30
CA ARG A 22 -7.23 3.68 0.57
C ARG A 22 -6.75 4.61 -0.55
N CYS A 23 -7.05 4.30 -1.81
CA CYS A 23 -6.77 5.18 -2.94
C CYS A 23 -7.55 6.50 -2.85
N CYS A 24 -8.84 6.46 -2.48
CA CYS A 24 -9.64 7.68 -2.27
C CYS A 24 -9.07 8.58 -1.18
N GLU A 25 -8.63 8.00 -0.06
CA GLU A 25 -7.96 8.75 1.02
C GLU A 25 -6.51 9.15 0.65
N GLY A 26 -5.96 8.60 -0.44
CA GLY A 26 -4.56 8.72 -0.79
C GLY A 26 -3.62 8.18 0.28
N LEU A 27 -4.02 7.14 1.02
CA LEU A 27 -3.27 6.57 2.12
C LEU A 27 -2.15 5.66 1.57
N PRO A 28 -0.86 6.03 1.73
CA PRO A 28 0.25 5.17 1.34
C PRO A 28 0.10 3.79 1.96
N THR A 29 0.38 2.75 1.17
CA THR A 29 0.03 1.38 1.53
C THR A 29 1.17 0.40 1.23
N ILE A 30 1.46 -0.46 2.20
CA ILE A 30 2.22 -1.70 2.04
C ILE A 30 1.21 -2.85 1.96
N ALA A 31 1.15 -3.52 0.81
CA ALA A 31 0.25 -4.62 0.54
C ALA A 31 0.93 -5.98 0.72
N ILE A 32 0.22 -6.93 1.33
CA ILE A 32 0.62 -8.35 1.40
C ILE A 32 -0.50 -9.19 0.77
N ILE A 33 -0.15 -10.10 -0.14
CA ILE A 33 -1.11 -10.97 -0.82
C ILE A 33 -1.47 -12.12 0.13
N LEU A 34 -2.74 -12.16 0.54
CA LEU A 34 -3.30 -13.23 1.38
C LEU A 34 -4.10 -14.27 0.57
N ALA A 35 -4.56 -13.90 -0.64
CA ALA A 35 -5.39 -14.74 -1.48
C ALA A 35 -5.18 -14.42 -2.98
N GLU A 36 -5.43 -15.39 -3.87
CA GLU A 36 -5.16 -15.27 -5.30
C GLU A 36 -5.88 -14.08 -5.97
N ASN A 37 -7.10 -13.76 -5.51
CA ASN A 37 -7.87 -12.63 -6.01
C ASN A 37 -7.26 -11.25 -5.69
N GLN A 38 -6.23 -11.19 -4.85
CA GLN A 38 -5.53 -9.96 -4.48
C GLN A 38 -4.25 -9.75 -5.31
N LYS A 39 -3.74 -10.80 -5.97
CA LYS A 39 -2.45 -10.78 -6.65
C LYS A 39 -2.43 -9.78 -7.80
N GLY A 40 -3.37 -9.88 -8.72
CA GLY A 40 -3.40 -9.05 -9.93
C GLY A 40 -3.51 -7.55 -9.61
N ILE A 41 -4.37 -7.18 -8.65
CA ILE A 41 -4.52 -5.79 -8.23
C ILE A 41 -3.27 -5.28 -7.48
N SER A 42 -2.70 -6.08 -6.57
CA SER A 42 -1.48 -5.70 -5.83
C SER A 42 -0.29 -5.48 -6.76
N GLU A 43 -0.08 -6.38 -7.73
CA GLU A 43 0.99 -6.26 -8.73
C GLU A 43 0.79 -5.07 -9.68
N SER A 44 -0.46 -4.76 -10.05
CA SER A 44 -0.74 -3.64 -10.95
C SER A 44 -0.53 -2.29 -10.26
N LEU A 45 -1.03 -2.15 -9.04
CA LEU A 45 -0.89 -0.90 -8.27
C LEU A 45 0.55 -0.65 -7.79
N ASP A 46 1.31 -1.70 -7.54
CA ASP A 46 2.76 -1.61 -7.27
C ASP A 46 3.52 -1.06 -8.48
N LYS A 47 3.20 -1.53 -9.70
CA LYS A 47 3.79 -1.00 -10.94
C LYS A 47 3.49 0.47 -11.17
N GLU A 48 2.27 0.92 -10.86
CA GLU A 48 1.90 2.34 -10.90
C GLU A 48 2.59 3.14 -9.79
N GLY A 49 3.12 2.47 -8.77
CA GLY A 49 3.71 3.07 -7.56
C GLY A 49 2.66 3.68 -6.63
N ALA A 50 1.41 3.22 -6.70
CA ALA A 50 0.32 3.62 -5.81
C ALA A 50 0.38 2.91 -4.45
N LEU A 51 0.99 1.73 -4.40
CA LEU A 51 1.28 0.97 -3.18
C LEU A 51 2.62 0.24 -3.32
N ILE A 52 3.10 -0.38 -2.24
CA ILE A 52 4.24 -1.31 -2.26
C ILE A 52 3.71 -2.73 -2.04
N ASN A 53 3.93 -3.64 -2.99
CA ASN A 53 3.54 -5.04 -2.84
C ASN A 53 4.69 -5.89 -2.29
N LEU A 54 4.57 -6.41 -1.07
CA LEU A 54 5.54 -7.34 -0.47
C LEU A 54 5.39 -8.78 -0.99
N GLY A 55 4.38 -9.06 -1.80
CA GLY A 55 4.12 -10.39 -2.35
C GLY A 55 3.32 -11.28 -1.40
N TRP A 56 3.47 -12.59 -1.58
CA TRP A 56 2.71 -13.61 -0.84
C TRP A 56 3.07 -13.66 0.64
N TYR A 57 2.08 -13.73 1.52
CA TYR A 57 2.26 -13.71 2.97
C TYR A 57 3.26 -14.73 3.51
N TYR A 58 3.35 -15.92 2.89
CA TYR A 58 4.28 -16.98 3.30
C TYR A 58 5.75 -16.69 2.95
N ASN A 59 6.02 -15.65 2.15
CA ASN A 59 7.35 -15.15 1.81
C ASN A 59 7.68 -13.84 2.55
N VAL A 60 6.73 -13.22 3.25
CA VAL A 60 6.93 -11.95 3.93
C VAL A 60 7.43 -12.20 5.34
N THR A 61 8.57 -11.59 5.68
CA THR A 61 9.17 -11.63 7.01
C THR A 61 9.05 -10.28 7.72
N GLU A 62 9.25 -10.27 9.03
CA GLU A 62 9.33 -9.04 9.83
C GLU A 62 10.43 -8.09 9.31
N ASN A 63 11.56 -8.64 8.86
CA ASN A 63 12.65 -7.85 8.28
C ASN A 63 12.23 -7.16 6.99
N ASN A 64 11.45 -7.81 6.12
CA ASN A 64 10.96 -7.17 4.89
C ASN A 64 10.06 -5.97 5.21
N ILE A 65 9.17 -6.12 6.20
CA ILE A 65 8.29 -5.03 6.63
C ILE A 65 9.13 -3.88 7.23
N LYS A 66 10.09 -4.22 8.08
CA LYS A 66 10.99 -3.26 8.72
C LYS A 66 11.77 -2.44 7.69
N GLU A 67 12.44 -3.10 6.74
CA GLU A 67 13.25 -2.44 5.70
C GLU A 67 12.42 -1.48 4.84
N ILE A 68 11.18 -1.85 4.50
CA ILE A 68 10.29 -0.96 3.76
C ILE A 68 9.87 0.24 4.61
N ILE A 69 9.53 0.04 5.89
CA ILE A 69 9.15 1.15 6.78
C ILE A 69 10.32 2.12 6.96
N GLU A 70 11.52 1.61 7.26
CA GLU A 70 12.75 2.42 7.38
C GLU A 70 13.00 3.20 6.09
N GLY A 71 12.90 2.54 4.92
CA GLY A 71 13.07 3.21 3.63
C GLY A 71 11.99 4.26 3.32
N LEU A 72 10.78 4.15 3.87
CA LEU A 72 9.73 5.17 3.74
C LEU A 72 9.95 6.35 4.70
N ILE A 73 10.44 6.09 5.91
CA ILE A 73 10.84 7.12 6.87
C ILE A 73 11.98 7.96 6.30
N ASP A 74 12.98 7.31 5.70
CA ASP A 74 14.15 7.96 5.10
C ASP A 74 13.83 8.66 3.77
N ASN A 75 12.67 8.40 3.17
CA ASN A 75 12.23 8.99 1.90
C ASN A 75 10.78 9.50 1.94
N PRO A 76 10.51 10.62 2.63
CA PRO A 76 9.17 11.21 2.71
C PRO A 76 8.59 11.57 1.32
N GLN A 77 9.43 11.88 0.34
CA GLN A 77 8.98 12.17 -1.03
C GLN A 77 8.33 10.94 -1.69
N LYS A 78 8.78 9.73 -1.35
CA LYS A 78 8.14 8.50 -1.82
C LYS A 78 6.74 8.35 -1.24
N MET A 79 6.53 8.68 0.03
CA MET A 79 5.21 8.67 0.67
C MET A 79 4.24 9.64 -0.03
N VAL A 80 4.69 10.88 -0.28
CA VAL A 80 3.90 11.87 -1.03
C VAL A 80 3.56 11.39 -2.44
N SER A 81 4.56 10.84 -3.15
CA SER A 81 4.37 10.30 -4.50
C SER A 81 3.35 9.15 -4.54
N MET A 82 3.42 8.20 -3.59
CA MET A 82 2.45 7.11 -3.48
C MET A 82 1.03 7.63 -3.20
N SER A 83 0.93 8.62 -2.30
CA SER A 83 -0.33 9.29 -1.97
C SER A 83 -0.97 9.94 -3.20
N ASP A 84 -0.19 10.68 -3.99
CA ASP A 84 -0.68 11.33 -5.20
C ASP A 84 -1.04 10.34 -6.31
N LYS A 85 -0.22 9.31 -6.50
CA LYS A 85 -0.46 8.27 -7.51
C LYS A 85 -1.72 7.47 -7.20
N SER A 86 -1.92 7.10 -5.94
CA SER A 86 -3.12 6.35 -5.53
C SER A 86 -4.40 7.16 -5.71
N ARG A 87 -4.40 8.47 -5.39
CA ARG A 87 -5.56 9.35 -5.67
C ARG A 87 -5.88 9.52 -7.14
N ARG A 88 -4.89 9.46 -8.04
CA ARG A 88 -5.12 9.60 -9.50
C ARG A 88 -5.77 8.39 -10.15
N LEU A 89 -5.85 7.26 -9.45
CA LEU A 89 -6.45 6.02 -9.97
C LEU A 89 -7.94 5.92 -9.69
N VAL A 90 -8.51 6.89 -8.99
CA VAL A 90 -9.92 6.97 -8.61
C VAL A 90 -10.48 8.33 -9.03
N ASP A 91 -11.75 8.34 -9.42
CA ASP A 91 -12.47 9.54 -9.90
C ASP A 91 -12.92 10.47 -8.76
#